data_AF-A0A6L8EX97-F1
#
_entry.id   AF-A0A6L8EX97-F1
#
_cell.length_a   1.000
_cell.length_b   1.000
_cell.length_c   1.000
_cell.angle_alpha   90.00
_cell.angle_beta   90.00
_cell.angle_gamma   90.00
#
_symmetry.space_group_name_H-M   'P 1'
#
loop_
_entity.id
_entity.type
_entity.pdbx_description
1 polymer ?
#
loop_
_entity_poly.entity_id
_entity_poly.type
_entity_poly.pdbx_seq_one_letter_code
_entity_poly.pdbx_strand_id
1 'polypeptide(L)'
;MREMGNWREYQKQRLANDREAAINYLQLTVEEYLADGDLPFFLKGLRTFIESQGGVVEICKRTGIDAETLSDALSNEDAPLFDMIRTMLNSLECRLSIEPQAHANATLETATDSP
;
A
#
# COMPACT_ATOMS: atom_id res chain seq x y z
N MET A 1 -2.72 -23.17 -22.60
CA MET A 1 -2.53 -22.48 -21.30
C MET A 1 -1.33 -21.56 -21.43
N ARG A 2 -1.52 -20.24 -21.32
CA ARG A 2 -0.39 -19.30 -21.29
C ARG A 2 0.28 -19.40 -19.91
N GLU A 3 1.60 -19.33 -19.90
CA GLU A 3 2.47 -19.56 -18.75
C GLU A 3 2.09 -18.68 -17.55
N MET A 4 1.54 -19.29 -16.50
CA MET A 4 1.26 -18.62 -15.21
C MET A 4 2.54 -18.23 -14.45
N GLY A 5 3.73 -18.57 -14.98
CA GLY A 5 5.02 -18.10 -14.46
C GLY A 5 5.28 -16.60 -14.68
N ASN A 6 4.44 -15.91 -15.46
CA ASN A 6 4.67 -14.51 -15.81
C ASN A 6 3.85 -13.51 -14.98
N TRP A 7 2.78 -13.87 -14.25
CA TRP A 7 1.94 -12.84 -13.61
C TRP A 7 2.70 -12.00 -12.57
N ARG A 8 3.48 -12.66 -11.70
CA ARG A 8 4.30 -11.95 -10.69
C ARG A 8 5.40 -11.11 -11.33
N GLU A 9 6.03 -11.63 -12.38
CA GLU A 9 7.10 -10.91 -13.10
C GLU A 9 6.55 -9.72 -13.87
N TYR A 10 5.46 -9.92 -14.62
CA TYR A 10 4.69 -8.88 -15.27
C TYR A 10 4.25 -7.80 -14.29
N GLN A 11 3.70 -8.18 -13.13
CA GLN A 11 3.27 -7.21 -12.13
C GLN A 11 4.47 -6.41 -11.60
N LYS A 12 5.59 -7.05 -11.25
CA LYS A 12 6.81 -6.31 -10.85
C LYS A 12 7.29 -5.38 -11.95
N GLN A 13 7.34 -5.84 -13.20
CA GLN A 13 7.77 -5.03 -14.33
C GLN A 13 6.82 -3.86 -14.59
N ARG A 14 5.51 -4.05 -14.42
CA ARG A 14 4.51 -2.98 -14.53
C ARG A 14 4.72 -1.93 -13.46
N LEU A 15 4.85 -2.33 -12.18
CA LEU A 15 5.08 -1.41 -11.07
C LEU A 15 6.44 -0.70 -11.17
N ALA A 16 7.45 -1.33 -11.78
CA ALA A 16 8.77 -0.73 -12.00
C ALA A 16 8.77 0.37 -13.09
N ASN A 17 7.97 0.19 -14.15
CA ASN A 17 7.99 1.05 -15.32
C ASN A 17 6.84 2.08 -15.36
N ASP A 18 5.81 1.89 -14.56
CA ASP A 18 4.64 2.75 -14.48
C ASP A 18 4.45 3.24 -13.03
N ARG A 19 4.77 4.51 -12.81
CA ARG A 19 4.65 5.16 -11.50
C ARG A 19 3.20 5.20 -11.02
N GLU A 20 2.24 5.42 -11.91
CA GLU A 20 0.83 5.46 -11.53
C GLU A 20 0.37 4.08 -11.07
N ALA A 21 0.79 3.03 -11.77
CA ALA A 21 0.53 1.66 -11.34
C ALA A 21 1.17 1.36 -9.96
N ALA A 22 2.37 1.86 -9.69
CA ALA A 22 3.04 1.73 -8.41
C ALA A 22 2.28 2.42 -7.26
N ILE A 23 1.81 3.65 -7.49
CA ILE A 23 1.00 4.41 -6.53
C ILE A 23 -0.32 3.70 -6.27
N ASN A 24 -1.06 3.32 -7.32
CA ASN A 24 -2.34 2.63 -7.20
C ASN A 24 -2.22 1.29 -6.46
N TYR A 25 -1.13 0.55 -6.70
CA TYR A 25 -0.87 -0.70 -6.00
C TYR A 25 -0.62 -0.49 -4.50
N LEU A 26 0.19 0.52 -4.15
CA LEU A 26 0.45 0.86 -2.74
C LEU A 26 -0.82 1.35 -2.05
N GLN A 27 -1.60 2.19 -2.72
CA GLN A 27 -2.88 2.68 -2.20
C GLN A 27 -3.85 1.52 -1.93
N LEU A 28 -4.05 0.62 -2.91
CA LEU A 28 -4.91 -0.56 -2.73
C LEU A 28 -4.42 -1.43 -1.57
N THR A 29 -3.10 -1.66 -1.47
CA THR A 29 -2.51 -2.46 -0.38
C THR A 29 -2.82 -1.85 0.99
N VAL A 30 -2.77 -0.52 1.12
CA VAL A 30 -3.12 0.20 2.36
C VAL A 30 -4.64 0.15 2.62
N GLU A 31 -5.47 0.35 1.59
CA GLU A 31 -6.93 0.31 1.70
C GLU A 31 -7.44 -1.07 2.14
N GLU A 32 -6.91 -2.15 1.56
CA GLU A 32 -7.26 -3.52 1.93
C GLU A 32 -6.91 -3.79 3.40
N TYR A 33 -5.69 -3.42 3.82
CA TYR A 33 -5.28 -3.55 5.22
C TYR A 33 -6.16 -2.75 6.19
N LEU A 34 -6.55 -1.53 5.84
CA LEU A 34 -7.44 -0.72 6.67
C LEU A 34 -8.86 -1.31 6.74
N ALA A 35 -9.27 -2.09 5.75
CA ALA A 35 -10.59 -2.71 5.69
C ALA A 35 -10.69 -3.99 6.54
N ASP A 36 -9.66 -4.84 6.55
CA ASP A 36 -9.72 -6.16 7.18
C ASP A 36 -8.67 -6.43 8.27
N GLY A 37 -7.63 -5.60 8.37
CA GLY A 37 -6.52 -5.77 9.31
C GLY A 37 -5.58 -6.93 8.99
N ASP A 38 -5.58 -7.48 7.77
CA ASP A 38 -4.73 -8.60 7.36
C ASP A 38 -3.27 -8.14 7.17
N LEU A 39 -2.53 -8.11 8.27
CA LEU A 39 -1.13 -7.73 8.29
C LEU A 39 -0.24 -8.63 7.42
N PRO A 40 -0.35 -9.98 7.44
CA PRO A 40 0.40 -10.84 6.53
C PRO A 40 0.18 -10.49 5.04
N PHE A 41 -1.05 -10.22 4.63
CA PHE A 41 -1.36 -9.80 3.26
C PHE A 41 -0.74 -8.44 2.93
N PHE A 42 -0.86 -7.47 3.84
CA PHE A 42 -0.24 -6.16 3.71
C PHE A 42 1.27 -6.24 3.51
N LEU A 43 1.98 -6.98 4.39
CA LEU A 43 3.43 -7.13 4.32
C LEU A 43 3.89 -7.81 3.02
N LYS A 44 3.09 -8.75 2.51
CA LYS A 44 3.33 -9.38 1.20
C LYS A 44 3.17 -8.39 0.05
N GLY A 45 2.16 -7.52 0.11
CA GLY A 45 1.97 -6.42 -0.83
C GLY A 45 3.18 -5.48 -0.81
N LEU A 46 3.61 -5.08 0.39
CA LEU A 46 4.75 -4.18 0.58
C LEU A 46 6.06 -4.77 0.03
N ARG A 47 6.33 -6.06 0.26
CA ARG A 47 7.49 -6.76 -0.33
C ARG A 47 7.43 -6.77 -1.85
N THR A 48 6.26 -6.99 -2.44
CA THR A 48 6.08 -6.98 -3.90
C THR A 48 6.34 -5.59 -4.48
N PHE A 49 5.86 -4.53 -3.80
CA PHE A 49 6.17 -3.16 -4.15
C PHE A 49 7.69 -2.91 -4.09
N ILE A 50 8.34 -3.21 -2.97
CA ILE A 50 9.80 -2.99 -2.79
C ILE A 50 10.61 -3.74 -3.85
N GLU A 51 10.30 -5.02 -4.11
CA GLU A 51 10.95 -5.80 -5.17
C GLU A 51 10.80 -5.15 -6.54
N SER A 52 9.63 -4.59 -6.85
CA SER A 52 9.41 -3.88 -8.12
C SER A 52 10.20 -2.57 -8.23
N GLN A 53 10.48 -1.92 -7.10
CA GLN A 53 11.20 -0.64 -7.07
C GLN A 53 12.73 -0.80 -7.07
N GLY A 54 13.25 -2.00 -7.37
CA GLY A 54 14.69 -2.29 -7.35
C GLY A 54 15.16 -2.97 -6.05
N GLY A 55 14.24 -3.35 -5.17
CA GLY A 55 14.51 -4.07 -3.93
C GLY A 55 14.93 -3.16 -2.76
N VAL A 56 15.23 -3.80 -1.63
CA VAL A 56 15.60 -3.14 -0.36
C VAL A 56 16.74 -2.14 -0.57
N VAL A 57 17.79 -2.54 -1.29
CA VAL A 57 18.98 -1.69 -1.53
C VAL A 57 18.60 -0.38 -2.21
N GLU A 58 17.73 -0.42 -3.21
CA GLU A 58 17.33 0.77 -3.97
C GLU A 58 16.42 1.68 -3.14
N ILE A 59 15.51 1.11 -2.35
CA ILE A 59 14.67 1.87 -1.41
C ILE A 59 15.54 2.55 -0.34
N CYS A 60 16.52 1.85 0.23
CA CYS A 60 17.45 2.42 1.21
C CYS A 60 18.20 3.64 0.65
N LYS A 61 18.67 3.58 -0.60
CA LYS A 61 19.34 4.71 -1.26
C LYS A 61 18.44 5.92 -1.42
N ARG A 62 17.17 5.70 -1.79
CA ARG A 62 16.20 6.80 -2.02
C ARG A 62 15.71 7.44 -0.74
N THR A 63 15.60 6.66 0.33
CA THR A 63 14.93 7.08 1.57
C THR A 63 15.90 7.39 2.71
N GLY A 64 17.15 6.94 2.61
CA GLY A 64 18.18 7.08 3.65
C GLY A 64 18.03 6.12 4.83
N ILE A 65 17.08 5.18 4.76
CA ILE A 65 16.87 4.15 5.79
C ILE A 65 17.88 3.02 5.56
N ASP A 66 18.43 2.46 6.62
CA ASP A 66 19.34 1.33 6.52
C ASP A 66 18.59 0.01 6.24
N ALA A 67 19.31 -0.95 5.65
CA ALA A 67 18.71 -2.20 5.19
C ALA A 67 18.25 -3.12 6.32
N GLU A 68 18.84 -3.01 7.50
CA GLU A 68 18.48 -3.81 8.69
C GLU A 68 17.12 -3.33 9.20
N THR A 69 16.97 -2.03 9.45
CA THR A 69 15.71 -1.41 9.84
C THR A 69 14.58 -1.73 8.86
N LEU A 70 14.83 -1.65 7.55
CA LEU A 70 13.81 -1.98 6.54
C LEU A 70 13.49 -3.48 6.49
N SER A 71 14.49 -4.36 6.65
CA SER A 71 14.28 -5.81 6.62
C SER A 71 13.54 -6.32 7.86
N ASP A 72 13.87 -5.76 9.03
CA ASP A 72 13.20 -6.03 10.29
C ASP A 72 11.75 -5.56 10.23
N ALA A 73 11.52 -4.37 9.67
CA ALA A 73 10.17 -3.83 9.53
C ALA A 73 9.27 -4.74 8.67
N LEU A 74 9.82 -5.36 7.63
CA LEU A 74 9.09 -6.28 6.75
C LEU A 74 8.85 -7.66 7.36
N SER A 75 9.57 -8.02 8.42
CA SER A 75 9.63 -9.39 8.97
C SER A 75 9.05 -9.48 10.38
N ASN A 76 8.82 -8.36 11.04
CA ASN A 76 8.29 -8.29 12.39
C ASN A 76 6.88 -7.67 12.38
N GLU A 77 5.91 -8.37 12.96
CA GLU A 77 4.54 -7.88 13.10
C GLU A 77 4.43 -6.68 14.04
N ASP A 78 5.39 -6.51 14.95
CA ASP A 78 5.48 -5.38 15.89
C ASP A 78 6.24 -4.16 15.31
N ALA A 79 6.64 -4.22 14.04
CA ALA A 79 7.34 -3.12 13.39
C ALA A 79 6.46 -1.85 13.30
N PRO A 80 7.07 -0.65 13.32
CA PRO A 80 6.33 0.59 13.14
C PRO A 80 5.78 0.70 11.71
N LEU A 81 4.56 0.21 11.52
CA LEU A 81 3.84 0.19 10.25
C LEU A 81 3.76 1.56 9.57
N PHE A 82 3.57 2.60 10.37
CA PHE A 82 3.53 3.97 9.88
C PHE A 82 4.86 4.42 9.26
N ASP A 83 5.99 3.95 9.80
CA ASP A 83 7.31 4.26 9.24
C ASP A 83 7.52 3.55 7.91
N MET A 84 7.00 2.32 7.76
CA MET A 84 7.01 1.62 6.47
C MET A 84 6.20 2.38 5.41
N ILE A 85 4.97 2.80 5.75
CA ILE A 85 4.13 3.58 4.84
C ILE A 85 4.83 4.89 4.46
N ARG A 86 5.39 5.62 5.44
CA ARG A 86 6.16 6.85 5.20
C ARG A 86 7.34 6.61 4.27
N THR A 87 8.06 5.52 4.44
CA THR A 87 9.21 5.13 3.60
C THR A 87 8.79 4.93 2.15
N MET A 88 7.71 4.17 1.92
CA MET A 88 7.22 3.90 0.57
C MET A 88 6.70 5.15 -0.11
N LEU A 89 5.95 5.99 0.61
CA LEU A 89 5.48 7.28 0.10
C LEU A 89 6.65 8.18 -0.31
N ASN A 90 7.67 8.30 0.53
CA ASN A 90 8.87 9.08 0.22
C ASN A 90 9.59 8.55 -1.03
N SER A 91 9.67 7.22 -1.21
CA SER A 91 10.32 6.60 -2.38
C SER A 91 9.61 6.93 -3.70
N LEU A 92 8.32 7.29 -3.63
CA LEU A 92 7.48 7.70 -4.75
C LEU A 92 7.22 9.22 -4.77
N GLU A 93 7.87 10.01 -3.91
CA GLU A 93 7.59 11.44 -3.72
C GLU A 93 6.09 11.74 -3.50
N CYS A 94 5.40 10.80 -2.85
CA CYS A 94 3.99 10.89 -2.48
C CYS A 94 3.85 11.35 -1.03
N ARG A 95 2.62 11.74 -0.66
CA ARG A 95 2.25 12.07 0.72
C ARG A 95 0.97 11.35 1.11
N LEU A 96 0.80 11.10 2.40
CA LEU A 96 -0.47 10.63 2.96
C LEU A 96 -1.45 11.81 3.06
N SER A 97 -2.72 11.57 2.75
CA SER A 97 -3.82 12.52 2.95
C SER A 97 -4.89 11.86 3.82
N ILE A 98 -5.61 12.66 4.60
CA ILE A 98 -6.77 12.21 5.38
C ILE A 98 -8.00 12.82 4.72
N GLU A 99 -8.93 11.97 4.31
CA GLU A 99 -10.17 12.38 3.64
C GLU A 99 -11.39 11.90 4.43
N PRO A 100 -12.51 12.66 4.45
CA PRO A 100 -13.73 12.21 5.09
C PRO A 100 -14.26 10.93 4.44
N GLN A 101 -14.54 9.91 5.24
CA GLN A 101 -15.28 8.76 4.77
C GLN A 101 -16.73 9.20 4.51
N ALA A 102 -17.24 8.97 3.31
CA ALA A 102 -18.64 9.22 3.00
C ALA A 102 -19.48 8.29 3.89
N HIS A 103 -19.99 8.81 5.01
CA HIS A 103 -21.03 8.15 5.75
C HIS A 103 -22.26 8.16 4.83
N ALA A 104 -22.72 6.98 4.42
CA ALA A 104 -24.05 6.84 3.84
C ALA A 104 -25.04 7.32 4.91
N ASN A 105 -25.42 8.60 4.85
CA ASN A 105 -26.52 9.12 5.64
C ASN A 105 -27.75 8.32 5.23
N ALA A 106 -28.13 7.36 6.08
CA ALA A 106 -29.43 6.73 6.01
C ALA A 106 -30.47 7.86 6.04
N THR A 107 -31.17 8.01 4.92
CA THR A 107 -32.36 8.84 4.77
C THR A 107 -33.29 8.57 5.95
N LEU A 108 -33.30 9.44 6.94
CA LEU A 108 -34.42 9.54 7.86
C LEU A 108 -35.50 10.25 7.08
N GLU A 109 -36.42 9.45 6.54
CA GLU A 109 -37.72 9.88 6.07
C GLU A 109 -38.37 10.71 7.19
N THR A 110 -38.37 12.04 7.03
CA THR A 110 -39.32 12.86 7.77
C THR A 110 -40.67 12.63 7.12
N ALA A 111 -41.35 11.57 7.56
CA ALA A 111 -42.79 11.50 7.58
C ALA A 111 -43.29 12.72 8.37
N THR A 112 -43.46 13.84 7.68
CA THR A 112 -44.23 14.96 8.21
C THR A 112 -45.67 14.69 7.83
N ASP A 113 -46.34 14.09 8.80
CA ASP A 113 -47.77 13.94 8.95
C ASP A 113 -48.50 15.25 8.58
N SER A 114 -49.50 15.14 7.70
CA SER A 114 -50.43 16.21 7.34
C SER A 114 -51.72 16.03 8.15
N PRO A 115 -52.13 17.02 8.96
CA PRO A 115 -53.54 17.26 9.26
C PRO A 115 -54.21 18.19 8.24
#